data_AF-A0AAV3EJY1-F1
#
_entry.id   AF-A0AAV3EJY1-F1
#
_cell.length_a   1.000
_cell.length_b   1.000
_cell.length_c   1.000
_cell.angle_alpha   90.00
_cell.angle_beta   90.00
_cell.angle_gamma   90.00
#
_symmetry.space_group_name_H-M   'P 1'
#
loop_
_entity.id
_entity.type
_entity.pdbx_description
1 polymer ?
#
loop_
_entity_poly.entity_id
_entity_poly.type
_entity_poly.pdbx_seq_one_letter_code
_entity_poly.pdbx_strand_id
1 'polypeptide(L)'
;MYELKVKLLYPNSKLPEFANPGDAGMDVFSVEDKLIKSGESELISIGLVLELPKNTEIQVRPKSGLALNNQITVLNAPGTIDEGYRGEVKIVIINHGKQDFMIKEGMKVAQLVLKPTYNVKICKVDYINNDTDRGSNGFGSSGIN
;
A
#
# COMPACT_ATOMS: atom_id res chain seq x y z
N MET A 1 19.17 -9.21 -7.59
CA MET A 1 17.79 -9.69 -7.52
C MET A 1 17.40 -9.70 -6.05
N TYR A 2 16.27 -9.12 -5.66
CA TYR A 2 15.79 -9.14 -4.27
C TYR A 2 14.87 -10.34 -4.07
N GLU A 3 14.95 -11.00 -2.92
CA GLU A 3 14.07 -12.11 -2.56
C GLU A 3 13.08 -11.66 -1.48
N LEU A 4 11.79 -11.66 -1.82
CA LEU A 4 10.71 -11.48 -0.85
C LEU A 4 10.23 -12.86 -0.41
N LYS A 5 10.39 -13.18 0.88
CA LYS A 5 9.88 -14.46 1.39
C LYS A 5 8.43 -14.29 1.82
N VAL A 6 7.58 -15.23 1.41
CA VAL A 6 6.13 -15.18 1.65
C VAL A 6 5.70 -16.48 2.31
N LYS A 7 5.01 -16.37 3.44
CA LYS A 7 4.30 -17.48 4.07
C LYS A 7 2.79 -17.30 3.87
N LEU A 8 2.15 -18.32 3.32
CA LEU A 8 0.70 -18.41 3.20
C LEU A 8 0.11 -18.90 4.54
N LEU A 9 -0.93 -18.21 5.04
CA LEU A 9 -1.56 -18.52 6.32
C LEU A 9 -2.77 -19.45 6.20
N TYR A 10 -3.50 -19.35 5.08
CA TYR A 10 -4.75 -20.07 4.87
C TYR A 10 -4.71 -20.90 3.58
N PRO A 11 -5.53 -21.96 3.45
CA PRO A 11 -5.59 -22.79 2.24
C PRO A 11 -5.97 -22.01 0.96
N ASN A 12 -6.74 -20.92 1.11
CA ASN A 12 -7.17 -20.05 0.02
C ASN A 12 -6.23 -18.85 -0.21
N SER A 13 -5.14 -18.72 0.57
CA SER A 13 -4.14 -17.66 0.36
C SER A 13 -3.38 -17.86 -0.94
N LYS A 14 -3.08 -16.78 -1.64
CA LYS A 14 -2.36 -16.80 -2.93
C LYS A 14 -1.09 -15.99 -2.86
N LEU A 15 -0.06 -16.45 -3.56
CA LEU A 15 1.16 -15.64 -3.73
C LEU A 15 0.81 -14.34 -4.48
N PRO A 16 1.50 -13.21 -4.18
CA PRO A 16 1.37 -12.01 -4.98
C PRO A 16 1.81 -12.24 -6.44
N GLU A 17 1.13 -11.60 -7.38
CA GLU A 17 1.37 -11.82 -8.82
C GLU A 17 1.64 -10.50 -9.56
N PHE A 18 2.68 -10.46 -10.39
CA PHE A 18 2.82 -9.40 -11.39
C PHE A 18 1.88 -9.69 -12.56
N ALA A 19 1.08 -8.69 -12.97
CA ALA A 19 0.16 -8.89 -14.08
C ALA A 19 0.89 -8.94 -15.43
N ASN A 20 1.93 -8.11 -15.61
CA ASN A 20 2.76 -8.06 -16.80
C ASN A 20 4.25 -7.96 -16.45
N PRO A 21 5.15 -8.38 -17.36
CA PRO A 21 6.57 -8.10 -17.23
C PRO A 21 6.84 -6.60 -17.10
N GLY A 22 7.59 -6.21 -16.06
CA GLY A 22 7.95 -4.81 -15.79
C GLY A 22 6.94 -4.03 -14.93
N ASP A 23 5.83 -4.64 -14.54
CA ASP A 23 4.91 -4.02 -13.58
C ASP A 23 5.62 -3.74 -12.25
N ALA A 24 5.38 -2.56 -11.69
CA ALA A 24 6.02 -2.13 -10.44
C ALA A 24 5.44 -2.83 -9.21
N GLY A 25 4.17 -3.26 -9.27
CA GLY A 25 3.41 -3.78 -8.14
C GLY A 25 2.92 -5.21 -8.38
N MET A 26 2.88 -5.98 -7.29
CA MET A 26 2.34 -7.33 -7.24
C MET A 26 0.90 -7.27 -6.75
N ASP A 27 -0.06 -7.76 -7.53
CA ASP A 27 -1.46 -7.87 -7.11
C ASP A 27 -1.60 -8.82 -5.92
N VAL A 28 -2.45 -8.44 -4.96
CA VAL A 28 -2.80 -9.28 -3.80
C VAL A 28 -4.30 -9.48 -3.69
N PHE A 29 -4.68 -10.60 -3.08
CA PHE A 29 -6.02 -11.15 -3.13
C PHE A 29 -6.62 -11.20 -1.73
N SER A 30 -7.92 -10.88 -1.60
CA SER A 30 -8.65 -11.13 -0.35
C SER A 30 -8.76 -12.63 -0.08
N VAL A 31 -8.65 -13.03 1.19
CA VAL A 31 -8.95 -14.40 1.65
C VAL A 31 -10.33 -14.52 2.29
N GLU A 32 -11.14 -13.47 2.22
CA GLU A 32 -12.46 -13.42 2.82
C GLU A 32 -13.45 -12.60 1.98
N ASP A 33 -14.73 -12.90 2.14
CA ASP A 33 -15.83 -12.05 1.70
C ASP A 33 -16.03 -10.91 2.71
N LYS A 34 -16.14 -9.67 2.22
CA LYS A 34 -16.35 -8.50 3.10
C LYS A 34 -17.22 -7.46 2.42
N LEU A 35 -18.31 -7.07 3.09
CA LEU A 35 -19.11 -5.93 2.70
C LEU A 35 -18.51 -4.65 3.28
N ILE A 36 -18.27 -3.65 2.44
CA ILE A 36 -17.84 -2.32 2.85
C ILE A 36 -18.96 -1.35 2.50
N LYS A 37 -19.64 -0.82 3.53
CA LYS A 37 -20.71 0.14 3.31
C LYS A 37 -20.19 1.43 2.72
N SER A 38 -21.06 2.15 2.02
CA SER A 38 -20.76 3.50 1.54
C SER A 38 -20.25 4.40 2.67
N GLY A 39 -19.09 5.02 2.48
CA GLY A 39 -18.45 5.91 3.47
C GLY A 39 -17.71 5.20 4.62
N GLU A 40 -17.77 3.87 4.69
CA GLU A 40 -17.09 3.08 5.73
C GLU A 40 -15.78 2.45 5.22
N SER A 41 -14.97 1.98 6.16
CA SER A 41 -13.73 1.27 5.89
C SER A 41 -13.70 -0.06 6.64
N GLU A 42 -13.07 -1.05 6.02
CA GLU A 42 -12.89 -2.38 6.59
C GLU A 42 -11.43 -2.83 6.50
N LEU A 43 -11.05 -3.66 7.46
CA LEU A 43 -9.76 -4.34 7.46
C LEU A 43 -9.89 -5.66 6.71
N ILE A 44 -9.15 -5.80 5.61
CA ILE A 44 -9.20 -6.96 4.72
C ILE A 44 -7.94 -7.81 4.90
N SER A 45 -8.14 -9.09 5.17
CA SER A 45 -7.05 -10.07 5.30
C SER A 45 -6.64 -10.59 3.92
N ILE A 46 -5.32 -10.65 3.65
CA ILE A 46 -4.77 -11.25 2.42
C ILE A 46 -4.05 -12.58 2.68
N GLY A 47 -3.99 -13.03 3.94
CA GLY A 47 -3.46 -14.33 4.32
C GLY A 47 -1.95 -14.49 4.14
N LEU A 48 -1.19 -13.39 4.15
CA LEU A 48 0.25 -13.39 3.93
C LEU A 48 1.01 -12.92 5.17
N VAL A 49 2.11 -13.60 5.48
CA VAL A 49 3.21 -13.05 6.29
C VAL A 49 4.42 -12.88 5.39
N LEU A 50 5.10 -11.73 5.51
CA LEU A 50 6.21 -11.35 4.66
C LEU A 50 7.50 -11.23 5.47
N GLU A 51 8.61 -11.64 4.87
CA GLU A 51 9.95 -11.27 5.30
C GLU A 51 10.63 -10.53 4.14
N LEU A 52 10.83 -9.23 4.36
CA LEU A 52 11.37 -8.31 3.36
C LEU A 52 12.90 -8.38 3.34
N PRO A 53 13.54 -8.11 2.18
CA PRO A 53 14.98 -7.86 2.12
C PRO A 53 15.40 -6.69 3.01
N LYS A 54 16.66 -6.72 3.46
CA LYS A 54 17.23 -5.63 4.25
C LYS A 54 17.20 -4.28 3.51
N ASN A 55 16.95 -3.20 4.25
CA ASN A 55 16.82 -1.82 3.77
C ASN A 55 15.70 -1.66 2.73
N THR A 56 14.56 -2.30 2.97
CA THR A 56 13.38 -2.15 2.11
C THR A 56 12.10 -1.98 2.93
N GLU A 57 11.09 -1.41 2.30
CA GLU A 57 9.70 -1.40 2.76
C GLU A 57 8.80 -1.94 1.64
N ILE A 58 7.60 -2.38 1.97
CA ILE A 58 6.54 -2.59 0.98
C ILE A 58 5.50 -1.49 1.14
N GLN A 59 5.15 -0.88 0.00
CA GLN A 59 4.05 0.06 -0.12
C GLN A 59 2.81 -0.64 -0.65
N VAL A 60 1.75 -0.67 0.14
CA VAL A 60 0.42 -1.12 -0.25
C VAL A 60 -0.28 0.02 -0.98
N ARG A 61 -0.57 -0.17 -2.26
CA ARG A 61 -1.15 0.86 -3.14
C ARG A 61 -2.52 0.44 -3.67
N PRO A 62 -3.41 1.41 -3.95
CA PRO A 62 -4.70 1.14 -4.57
C PRO A 62 -4.55 0.55 -5.98
N LYS A 63 -5.57 -0.17 -6.43
CA LYS A 63 -5.73 -0.54 -7.85
C LYS A 63 -6.52 0.54 -8.56
N SER A 64 -5.99 1.05 -9.68
CA SER A 64 -6.65 2.12 -10.45
C SER A 64 -8.06 1.74 -10.92
N GLY A 65 -8.28 0.49 -11.33
CA GLY A 65 -9.60 0.01 -11.74
C GLY A 65 -10.64 0.05 -10.62
N LEU A 66 -10.26 -0.32 -9.39
CA LEU A 66 -11.15 -0.25 -8.22
C LEU A 66 -11.44 1.20 -7.81
N ALA A 67 -10.42 2.06 -7.86
CA ALA A 67 -10.58 3.48 -7.58
C ALA A 67 -11.51 4.15 -8.58
N LEU A 68 -11.32 3.93 -9.88
CA LEU A 68 -12.10 4.56 -10.95
C LEU A 68 -13.54 4.04 -10.99
N ASN A 69 -13.72 2.72 -10.99
CA ASN A 69 -15.02 2.11 -11.27
C ASN A 69 -15.90 2.00 -10.02
N ASN A 70 -15.29 1.93 -8.83
CA ASN A 70 -16.00 1.62 -7.60
C ASN A 70 -15.71 2.60 -6.46
N GLN A 71 -14.82 3.60 -6.66
CA GLN A 71 -14.41 4.54 -5.62
C GLN A 71 -13.81 3.83 -4.39
N ILE A 72 -13.15 2.69 -4.64
CA ILE A 72 -12.50 1.88 -3.61
C ILE A 72 -11.01 2.19 -3.60
N THR A 73 -10.46 2.49 -2.43
CA THR A 73 -9.04 2.76 -2.26
C THR A 73 -8.52 2.17 -0.97
N VAL A 74 -7.19 2.11 -0.86
CA VAL A 74 -6.51 1.83 0.41
C VAL A 74 -6.54 3.11 1.23
N LEU A 75 -7.16 3.08 2.41
CA LEU A 75 -7.42 4.28 3.23
C LEU A 75 -6.13 4.97 3.65
N ASN A 76 -5.14 4.18 4.07
CA ASN A 76 -3.83 4.65 4.48
C ASN A 76 -2.82 4.69 3.32
N ALA A 77 -3.26 4.83 2.07
CA ALA A 77 -2.38 4.76 0.90
C ALA A 77 -1.30 5.87 0.88
N PRO A 78 -0.04 5.54 0.54
CA PRO A 78 0.50 4.18 0.51
C PRO A 78 0.61 3.61 1.93
N GLY A 79 0.07 2.41 2.15
CA GLY A 79 0.24 1.72 3.43
C GLY A 79 1.66 1.16 3.54
N THR A 80 2.32 1.34 4.68
CA THR A 80 3.72 0.88 4.87
C THR A 80 3.77 -0.46 5.59
N ILE A 81 4.53 -1.40 5.04
CA ILE A 81 4.94 -2.64 5.71
C ILE A 81 6.44 -2.56 5.95
N ASP A 82 6.82 -2.54 7.23
CA ASP A 82 8.22 -2.41 7.66
C ASP A 82 9.03 -3.70 7.45
N GLU A 83 10.34 -3.55 7.24
CA GLU A 83 11.30 -4.65 7.11
C GLU A 83 11.18 -5.71 8.21
N GLY A 84 10.93 -5.26 9.45
CA GLY A 84 10.84 -6.11 10.64
C GLY A 84 9.47 -6.70 10.91
N TYR A 85 8.43 -6.33 10.15
CA TYR A 85 7.07 -6.81 10.42
C TYR A 85 6.93 -8.29 10.06
N ARG A 86 6.38 -9.09 10.98
CA ARG A 86 6.14 -10.54 10.80
C ARG A 86 4.71 -10.96 11.14
N GLY A 87 3.82 -9.99 11.34
CA GLY A 87 2.40 -10.26 11.48
C GLY A 87 1.75 -10.55 10.14
N GLU A 88 0.48 -10.93 10.19
CA GLU A 88 -0.34 -11.03 8.98
C GLU A 88 -0.48 -9.64 8.34
N VAL A 89 -0.28 -9.58 7.03
CA VAL A 89 -0.55 -8.37 6.25
C VAL A 89 -2.06 -8.23 6.07
N LYS A 90 -2.58 -7.09 6.50
CA LYS A 90 -3.97 -6.69 6.31
C LYS A 90 -4.02 -5.31 5.67
N ILE A 91 -5.08 -5.05 4.93
CA ILE A 91 -5.24 -3.85 4.11
C ILE A 91 -6.48 -3.11 4.56
N VAL A 92 -6.33 -1.83 4.93
CA VAL A 92 -7.48 -0.98 5.27
C VAL A 92 -8.06 -0.44 3.97
N ILE A 93 -9.22 -0.95 3.58
CA ILE A 93 -9.92 -0.53 2.37
C ILE A 93 -11.09 0.38 2.78
N ILE A 94 -11.21 1.53 2.12
CA ILE A 94 -12.35 2.45 2.28
C ILE A 94 -13.18 2.50 1.00
N ASN A 95 -14.49 2.61 1.18
CA ASN A 95 -15.45 2.84 0.12
C ASN A 95 -15.92 4.30 0.10
N HIS A 96 -15.38 5.10 -0.84
CA HIS A 96 -15.85 6.46 -1.09
C HIS A 96 -17.09 6.51 -1.99
N GLY A 97 -17.51 5.37 -2.55
CA GLY A 97 -18.67 5.26 -3.42
C GLY A 97 -19.98 5.44 -2.67
N LYS A 98 -21.05 5.68 -3.43
CA LYS A 98 -22.42 5.89 -2.92
C LYS A 98 -23.20 4.59 -2.70
N GLN A 99 -22.62 3.46 -3.08
CA GLN A 99 -23.21 2.13 -2.97
C GLN A 99 -22.28 1.24 -2.16
N ASP A 100 -22.84 0.30 -1.42
CA ASP A 100 -22.06 -0.70 -0.72
C ASP A 100 -21.26 -1.54 -1.71
N PHE A 101 -20.07 -1.96 -1.29
CA PHE A 101 -19.15 -2.71 -2.14
C PHE A 101 -18.81 -4.05 -1.49
N MET A 102 -19.00 -5.13 -2.24
CA MET A 102 -18.68 -6.47 -1.78
C MET A 102 -17.32 -6.90 -2.33
N ILE A 103 -16.34 -7.00 -1.44
CA ILE A 103 -15.11 -7.75 -1.71
C ILE A 103 -15.45 -9.23 -1.62
N LYS A 104 -15.04 -9.98 -2.64
CA LYS A 104 -15.13 -11.44 -2.67
C LYS A 104 -13.79 -12.08 -2.37
N GLU A 105 -13.81 -13.26 -1.77
CA GLU A 105 -12.63 -14.12 -1.67
C GLU A 105 -11.98 -14.27 -3.06
N GLY A 106 -10.65 -14.17 -3.10
CA GLY A 106 -9.88 -14.26 -4.33
C GLY A 106 -9.94 -13.02 -5.22
N MET A 107 -10.67 -11.97 -4.83
CA MET A 107 -10.67 -10.69 -5.53
C MET A 107 -9.33 -9.96 -5.34
N LYS A 108 -8.79 -9.37 -6.40
CA LYS A 108 -7.62 -8.49 -6.33
C LYS A 108 -8.01 -7.18 -5.64
N VAL A 109 -7.45 -6.89 -4.47
CA VAL A 109 -7.87 -5.75 -3.63
C VAL A 109 -6.86 -4.60 -3.59
N ALA A 110 -5.57 -4.88 -3.76
CA ALA A 110 -4.51 -3.88 -3.76
C ALA A 110 -3.31 -4.39 -4.57
N GLN A 111 -2.24 -3.59 -4.62
CA GLN A 111 -0.94 -4.02 -5.13
C GLN A 111 0.18 -3.66 -4.15
N LEU A 112 1.18 -4.54 -4.03
CA LEU A 112 2.35 -4.36 -3.19
C LEU A 112 3.55 -3.91 -4.04
N VAL A 113 4.21 -2.82 -3.66
CA VAL A 113 5.41 -2.32 -4.33
C VAL A 113 6.58 -2.34 -3.35
N LEU A 114 7.61 -3.14 -3.62
CA LEU A 114 8.84 -3.12 -2.84
C LEU A 114 9.66 -1.87 -3.16
N LYS A 115 10.10 -1.14 -2.14
CA LYS A 115 10.92 0.08 -2.28
C LYS A 115 12.16 0.03 -1.38
N PRO A 116 13.30 0.56 -1.84
CA PRO A 116 14.46 0.73 -0.97
C PRO A 116 14.17 1.80 0.09
N THR A 117 14.69 1.60 1.29
CA THR A 117 14.71 2.60 2.36
C THR A 117 16.13 3.06 2.63
N TYR A 118 16.26 4.28 3.16
CA TYR A 118 17.53 4.83 3.60
C TYR A 118 17.63 4.73 5.11
N ASN A 119 18.77 4.24 5.60
CA ASN A 119 19.09 4.33 7.01
C ASN A 119 19.58 5.76 7.31
N VAL A 120 18.74 6.54 8.01
CA VAL A 120 19.00 7.96 8.29
C VAL A 120 19.33 8.16 9.76
N LYS A 121 20.45 8.84 10.03
CA LYS A 121 20.75 9.37 11.36
C LYS A 121 20.07 10.73 11.52
N ILE A 122 19.18 10.84 12.50
CA ILE A 122 18.53 12.12 12.82
C ILE A 122 19.53 12.99 13.61
N CYS A 123 19.80 14.19 13.09
CA CYS A 123 20.69 15.18 13.71
C CYS A 123 19.93 16.47 13.99
N LYS A 124 19.81 16.85 15.28
CA LYS A 124 19.25 18.16 15.67
C LYS A 124 20.26 19.26 15.35
N VAL A 125 19.80 20.35 14.72
CA VAL A 125 20.59 21.55 14.41
C VAL A 125 19.83 22.80 14.84
N ASP A 126 20.54 23.86 15.19
CA ASP A 126 19.93 25.15 15.55
C ASP A 126 19.61 26.01 14.32
N TYR A 127 20.25 25.73 13.18
CA TYR A 127 20.07 26.46 11.91
C TYR A 127 19.97 25.49 10.74
N ILE A 128 19.04 25.74 9.81
CA ILE A 128 18.90 25.03 8.53
C ILE A 128 19.22 26.03 7.41
N ASN A 129 20.07 25.62 6.47
CA ASN A 129 20.35 26.44 5.29
C ASN A 129 19.13 26.49 4.38
N ASN A 130 18.56 27.68 4.19
CA ASN A 130 17.38 27.92 3.35
C ASN A 130 17.71 28.55 1.99
N ASP A 131 18.99 28.72 1.65
CA ASP A 131 19.44 29.25 0.36
C ASP A 131 19.28 28.19 -0.75
N THR A 132 18.03 28.04 -1.21
CA THR A 132 17.62 27.13 -2.27
C THR A 132 16.54 27.80 -3.11
N ASP A 133 16.40 27.40 -4.39
CA ASP A 133 15.41 27.99 -5.31
C ASP A 133 13.97 27.94 -4.77
N ARG A 134 13.64 26.94 -3.93
CA ARG A 134 12.30 26.80 -3.33
C ARG A 134 12.15 27.54 -2.00
N GLY A 135 13.20 27.61 -1.18
CA GLY A 135 13.14 28.17 0.17
C GLY A 135 12.02 27.56 1.02
N SER A 136 11.23 28.41 1.69
CA SER A 136 10.11 28.02 2.56
C SER A 136 8.76 27.85 1.83
N ASN A 137 8.72 27.88 0.50
CA ASN A 137 7.48 27.88 -0.26
C ASN A 137 6.85 26.46 -0.39
N GLY A 138 5.56 26.32 -0.05
CA GLY A 138 4.79 25.06 -0.10
C GLY A 138 3.30 25.28 -0.41
N PHE A 139 2.52 24.19 -0.49
CA PHE A 139 1.06 24.20 -0.68
C PHE A 139 0.55 25.02 -1.90
N GLY A 140 0.93 24.62 -3.12
CA GLY A 140 0.47 25.29 -4.35
C GLY A 140 1.30 26.52 -4.74
N SER A 141 2.44 26.73 -4.11
CA SER A 141 3.36 27.84 -4.39
C SER A 141 3.95 27.86 -5.82
N SER A 142 3.74 26.81 -6.61
CA SER A 142 4.16 26.72 -8.02
C SER A 142 2.99 26.80 -9.02
N GLY A 143 1.75 27.01 -8.57
CA GLY A 143 0.60 27.22 -9.47
C GLY A 143 -0.75 26.78 -8.91
N ILE A 144 -1.79 27.57 -9.21
CA ILE A 144 -3.23 27.24 -9.08
C ILE A 144 -3.93 27.39 -10.46
N ASN A 145 -3.18 27.59 -11.55
CA ASN A 145 -3.79 27.78 -12.88
C ASN A 145 -4.27 26.47 -13.49
#